data_AF-A0AAZ3RZ95-F1
#
_entry.id   AF-A0AAZ3RZ95-F1
#
_cell.length_a   1.000
_cell.length_b   1.000
_cell.length_c   1.000
_cell.angle_alpha   90.00
_cell.angle_beta   90.00
_cell.angle_gamma   90.00
#
_symmetry.space_group_name_H-M   'P 1'
#
loop_
_entity.id
_entity.type
_entity.pdbx_description
1 polymer ?
#
loop_
_entity_poly.entity_id
_entity_poly.type
_entity_poly.pdbx_seq_one_letter_code
_entity_poly.pdbx_strand_id
1 'polypeptide(L)'
;HDEGWMYWLKMTELLRFICLFYLTRHAGSMMRGSDIFSTSRGTVSERGRNRSWLLSSIITVNVLILGIALVSGSVFNNVKINAINLQIFLIVLVILTTAWMLYYTIYTSREDHAVLYKDSYAGPVWLRGGLVLLGLCSLIMDVFKIANYVGYLHCDSAVKIAFPVVQALFILVQTYFLWLHAKDCVQLQQNITRCGLMLTLSTNLMLWMAAVTEESIHQTVVLPEDGNSTHSYDIRAPGGSSSCNCSHSACAVLEKAYYYLYPFNIEYSLFASAMAYVMWKNVGRLVDEHNHHSLHFRLKDVLVGPAVGLVMLVAGLGTFVIYKVDVESGEPGKRDTALMIHYVMNTVAVTLMSVSTVAGCAIYRLDQRDHVSGKNPTRSLDVGLLIGASFGQFTICYFTIVAVVATGAEGHLNALNLAVSLLTVIQLCLQNIFIIEGLHREPFHEDIHRASVFTNPYVLQAQTHRDIHNLPGTFMETKTLTWKRRALKEICAFLLLCNILLWIMPAFGARPQFDNTIGAEFYEFTMWAAVVNIGLPFGIFYRMHSVASLFEVFLTS
;
A
#
# COMPACT_ATOMS: atom_id res chain seq x y z
N HIS A 1 4.65 5.18 34.26
CA HIS A 1 4.48 6.65 34.15
C HIS A 1 5.58 7.31 33.29
N ASP A 2 6.73 6.64 33.06
CA ASP A 2 7.80 7.08 32.15
C ASP A 2 7.90 6.30 30.81
N GLU A 3 7.14 5.21 30.64
CA GLU A 3 7.29 4.30 29.48
C GLU A 3 6.54 4.73 28.21
N GLY A 4 5.47 5.51 28.35
CA GLY A 4 4.74 6.10 27.20
C GLY A 4 5.60 7.05 26.36
N TRP A 5 6.58 7.69 26.99
CA TRP A 5 7.53 8.60 26.34
C TRP A 5 8.50 7.87 25.40
N MET A 6 8.91 6.66 25.73
CA MET A 6 9.90 5.91 24.95
C MET A 6 9.30 5.30 23.67
N TYR A 7 8.00 4.94 23.68
CA TYR A 7 7.26 4.51 22.48
C TYR A 7 7.23 5.56 21.40
N TRP A 8 6.96 6.79 21.80
CA TRP A 8 6.71 7.86 20.87
C TRP A 8 7.94 8.68 20.55
N LEU A 9 8.98 8.72 21.39
CA LEU A 9 10.28 9.27 20.98
C LEU A 9 10.85 8.46 19.80
N LYS A 10 10.70 7.13 19.81
CA LYS A 10 11.15 6.27 18.69
C LYS A 10 10.24 6.38 17.46
N MET A 11 8.93 6.55 17.63
CA MET A 11 8.00 6.74 16.50
C MET A 11 8.11 8.15 15.88
N THR A 12 8.36 9.18 16.70
CA THR A 12 8.70 10.53 16.22
C THR A 12 10.12 10.61 15.66
N GLU A 13 11.09 9.83 16.15
CA GLU A 13 12.40 9.68 15.53
C GLU A 13 12.33 8.88 14.22
N LEU A 14 11.43 7.90 14.10
CA LEU A 14 11.20 7.16 12.85
C LEU A 14 10.43 8.00 11.84
N LEU A 15 9.43 8.76 12.26
CA LEU A 15 8.73 9.73 11.41
C LEU A 15 9.62 10.94 11.11
N ARG A 16 10.50 11.35 12.02
CA ARG A 16 11.62 12.24 11.72
C ARG A 16 12.55 11.58 10.74
N PHE A 17 12.83 10.28 10.80
CA PHE A 17 13.69 9.59 9.83
C PHE A 17 13.00 9.47 8.48
N ILE A 18 11.68 9.27 8.41
CA ILE A 18 10.90 9.28 7.16
C ILE A 18 10.85 10.71 6.61
N CYS A 19 10.55 11.70 7.44
CA CYS A 19 10.62 13.12 7.07
C CYS A 19 12.04 13.53 6.69
N LEU A 20 13.08 13.12 7.43
CA LEU A 20 14.51 13.39 7.20
C LEU A 20 15.02 12.64 6.00
N PHE A 21 14.56 11.43 5.71
CA PHE A 21 14.90 10.67 4.51
C PHE A 21 14.24 11.32 3.29
N TYR A 22 12.99 11.78 3.42
CA TYR A 22 12.35 12.65 2.42
C TYR A 22 13.07 13.99 2.28
N LEU A 23 13.50 14.64 3.37
CA LEU A 23 14.20 15.93 3.42
C LEU A 23 15.64 15.82 2.91
N THR A 24 16.38 14.76 3.21
CA THR A 24 17.78 14.54 2.78
C THR A 24 17.86 14.06 1.35
N ARG A 25 16.92 13.23 0.89
CA ARG A 25 16.81 12.86 -0.53
C ARG A 25 16.36 14.05 -1.38
N HIS A 26 15.52 14.95 -0.86
CA HIS A 26 15.15 16.20 -1.53
C HIS A 26 16.22 17.29 -1.45
N ALA A 27 16.93 17.43 -0.33
CA ALA A 27 18.09 18.34 -0.21
C ALA A 27 19.27 17.87 -1.08
N GLY A 28 19.52 16.55 -1.16
CA GLY A 28 20.54 15.96 -2.02
C GLY A 28 20.22 16.05 -3.52
N SER A 29 18.94 15.97 -3.90
CA SER A 29 18.49 16.30 -5.26
C SER A 29 18.60 17.80 -5.58
N MET A 30 18.63 18.66 -4.56
CA MET A 30 18.74 20.12 -4.68
C MET A 30 20.18 20.59 -4.95
N MET A 31 21.19 19.85 -4.48
CA MET A 31 22.61 20.19 -4.70
C MET A 31 23.21 19.67 -6.00
N ARG A 32 22.55 18.72 -6.69
CA ARG A 32 23.10 18.08 -7.90
C ARG A 32 22.53 18.61 -9.23
N GLY A 33 21.69 19.64 -9.19
CA GLY A 33 21.01 20.22 -10.36
C GLY A 33 21.50 21.61 -10.76
N SER A 34 22.56 22.12 -10.13
CA SER A 34 23.06 23.47 -10.35
C SER A 34 24.45 23.47 -10.97
N ASP A 35 24.58 22.88 -12.16
CA ASP A 35 25.66 23.19 -13.09
C ASP A 35 25.17 22.98 -14.52
N ILE A 36 24.85 24.08 -15.20
CA ILE A 36 25.22 24.45 -16.58
C ILE A 36 24.36 25.65 -17.02
N PHE A 37 25.06 26.64 -17.56
CA PHE A 37 24.65 28.02 -17.80
C PHE A 37 23.89 28.21 -19.12
N SER A 38 23.06 29.27 -19.16
CA SER A 38 22.49 30.00 -20.33
C SER A 38 21.10 29.63 -20.88
N THR A 39 20.07 30.45 -20.60
CA THR A 39 19.45 31.45 -21.51
C THR A 39 18.16 32.08 -20.93
N SER A 40 18.04 33.40 -21.10
CA SER A 40 17.28 34.38 -20.28
C SER A 40 15.73 34.41 -20.41
N ARG A 41 15.06 33.29 -20.74
CA ARG A 41 13.57 33.20 -20.65
C ARG A 41 13.06 32.04 -19.79
N GLY A 42 13.90 31.05 -19.47
CA GLY A 42 13.55 29.92 -18.60
C GLY A 42 13.59 30.26 -17.09
N THR A 43 14.36 31.27 -16.70
CA THR A 43 14.70 31.55 -15.29
C THR A 43 13.52 32.06 -14.45
N VAL A 44 12.55 32.76 -15.04
CA VAL A 44 11.36 33.26 -14.32
C VAL A 44 10.32 32.15 -14.13
N SER A 45 10.12 31.31 -15.15
CA SER A 45 9.21 30.16 -15.11
C SER A 45 9.70 29.09 -14.13
N GLU A 46 11.00 28.78 -14.14
CA GLU A 46 11.60 27.84 -13.18
C GLU A 46 11.58 28.34 -11.74
N ARG A 47 11.81 29.65 -11.51
CA ARG A 47 11.77 30.25 -10.17
C ARG A 47 10.33 30.25 -9.61
N GLY A 48 9.32 30.48 -10.45
CA GLY A 48 7.90 30.35 -10.09
C GLY A 48 7.49 28.91 -9.77
N ARG A 49 7.95 27.95 -10.60
CA ARG A 49 7.74 26.49 -10.41
C ARG A 49 8.33 26.01 -9.08
N ASN A 50 9.57 26.37 -8.78
CA ASN A 50 10.26 25.95 -7.55
C ASN A 50 9.62 26.55 -6.30
N ARG A 51 9.15 27.82 -6.36
CA ARG A 51 8.47 28.46 -5.23
C ARG A 51 7.10 27.85 -4.93
N SER A 52 6.32 27.49 -5.95
CA SER A 52 5.03 26.81 -5.77
C SER A 52 5.21 25.40 -5.22
N TRP A 53 6.24 24.67 -5.68
CA TRP A 53 6.61 23.38 -5.13
C TRP A 53 6.90 23.46 -3.63
N LEU A 54 7.79 24.38 -3.25
CA LEU A 54 8.15 24.64 -1.86
C LEU A 54 6.92 24.97 -1.01
N LEU A 55 6.04 25.86 -1.49
CA LEU A 55 4.83 26.24 -0.76
C LEU A 55 3.90 25.05 -0.52
N SER A 56 3.65 24.23 -1.55
CA SER A 56 2.78 23.05 -1.44
C SER A 56 3.34 22.02 -0.45
N SER A 57 4.65 21.82 -0.44
CA SER A 57 5.33 20.92 0.50
C SER A 57 5.30 21.45 1.94
N ILE A 58 5.48 22.76 2.14
CA ILE A 58 5.40 23.37 3.48
C ILE A 58 3.99 23.22 4.06
N ILE A 59 2.94 23.44 3.26
CA ILE A 59 1.55 23.25 3.69
C ILE A 59 1.32 21.81 4.15
N THR A 60 1.76 20.84 3.33
CA THR A 60 1.69 19.39 3.64
C THR A 60 2.33 19.08 4.98
N VAL A 61 3.57 19.51 5.16
CA VAL A 61 4.35 19.22 6.38
C VAL A 61 3.67 19.81 7.62
N ASN A 62 3.15 21.04 7.55
CA ASN A 62 2.46 21.65 8.68
C ASN A 62 1.16 20.92 9.02
N VAL A 63 0.37 20.53 8.01
CA VAL A 63 -0.86 19.73 8.22
C VAL A 63 -0.54 18.39 8.87
N LEU A 64 0.50 17.69 8.39
CA LEU A 64 0.95 16.42 8.94
C LEU A 64 1.45 16.56 10.39
N ILE A 65 2.28 17.57 10.68
CA ILE A 65 2.79 17.80 12.04
C ILE A 65 1.63 18.10 13.01
N LEU A 66 0.70 18.96 12.62
CA LEU A 66 -0.47 19.29 13.44
C LEU A 66 -1.34 18.05 13.68
N GLY A 67 -1.61 17.26 12.64
CA GLY A 67 -2.40 16.04 12.77
C GLY A 67 -1.70 14.98 13.62
N ILE A 68 -0.39 14.79 13.48
CA ILE A 68 0.40 13.88 14.34
C ILE A 68 0.30 14.32 15.81
N ALA A 69 0.40 15.63 16.09
CA ALA A 69 0.27 16.15 17.46
C ALA A 69 -1.13 15.88 18.04
N LEU A 70 -2.19 16.02 17.23
CA LEU A 70 -3.57 15.75 17.64
C LEU A 70 -3.85 14.25 17.86
N VAL A 71 -3.38 13.40 16.93
CA VAL A 71 -3.50 11.93 17.07
C VAL A 71 -2.77 11.49 18.34
N SER A 72 -1.52 11.93 18.52
CA SER A 72 -0.74 11.61 19.72
C SER A 72 -1.46 12.07 21.00
N GLY A 73 -1.97 13.30 21.00
CA GLY A 73 -2.73 13.85 22.13
C GLY A 73 -4.00 13.09 22.47
N SER A 74 -4.67 12.48 21.48
CA SER A 74 -5.90 11.71 21.68
C SER A 74 -5.68 10.32 22.28
N VAL A 75 -4.47 9.77 22.17
CA VAL A 75 -4.11 8.44 22.72
C VAL A 75 -3.76 8.54 24.21
N PHE A 76 -3.20 9.66 24.66
CA PHE A 76 -2.83 9.85 26.05
C PHE A 76 -4.00 10.40 26.87
N ASN A 77 -4.69 9.51 27.60
CA ASN A 77 -5.81 9.81 28.51
C ASN A 77 -5.55 10.89 29.59
N ASN A 78 -4.30 11.35 29.74
CA ASN A 78 -3.90 12.38 30.70
C ASN A 78 -3.90 13.82 30.11
N VAL A 79 -4.27 14.00 28.84
CA VAL A 79 -4.29 15.31 28.16
C VAL A 79 -5.73 15.69 27.82
N LYS A 80 -6.06 16.99 27.92
CA LYS A 80 -7.40 17.56 27.63
C LYS A 80 -7.89 17.39 26.18
N ILE A 81 -7.19 16.64 25.34
CA ILE A 81 -7.53 16.46 23.92
C ILE A 81 -8.39 15.21 23.78
N ASN A 82 -9.70 15.40 23.68
CA ASN A 82 -10.64 14.30 23.44
C ASN A 82 -10.57 13.80 21.98
N ALA A 83 -10.93 12.54 21.74
CA ALA A 83 -11.08 11.95 20.40
C ALA A 83 -11.99 12.77 19.46
N ILE A 84 -12.92 13.53 20.04
CA ILE A 84 -13.80 14.48 19.32
C ILE A 84 -12.99 15.57 18.62
N ASN A 85 -11.92 16.10 19.24
CA ASN A 85 -11.09 17.15 18.65
C ASN A 85 -10.35 16.64 17.41
N LEU A 86 -9.84 15.41 17.48
CA LEU A 86 -9.22 14.74 16.33
C LEU A 86 -10.24 14.53 15.20
N GLN A 87 -11.45 14.07 15.52
CA GLN A 87 -12.53 13.91 14.53
C GLN A 87 -12.89 15.24 13.87
N ILE A 88 -13.05 16.34 14.63
CA ILE A 88 -13.33 17.67 14.07
C ILE A 88 -12.23 18.10 13.10
N PHE A 89 -10.95 17.93 13.48
CA PHE A 89 -9.82 18.24 12.60
C PHE A 89 -9.87 17.44 11.30
N LEU A 90 -10.14 16.13 11.38
CA LEU A 90 -10.26 15.27 10.21
C LEU A 90 -11.46 15.66 9.33
N ILE A 91 -12.62 15.98 9.92
CA ILE A 91 -13.79 16.48 9.18
C ILE A 91 -13.43 17.73 8.37
N VAL A 92 -12.75 18.70 8.99
CA VAL A 92 -12.33 19.94 8.31
C VAL A 92 -11.39 19.63 7.14
N LEU A 93 -10.38 18.79 7.35
CA LEU A 93 -9.46 18.39 6.27
C LEU A 93 -10.18 17.66 5.13
N VAL A 94 -11.09 16.75 5.45
CA VAL A 94 -11.86 15.98 4.48
C VAL A 94 -12.80 16.88 3.67
N ILE A 95 -13.48 17.84 4.31
CA ILE A 95 -14.32 18.80 3.59
C ILE A 95 -13.49 19.68 2.65
N LEU A 96 -12.35 20.21 3.12
CA LEU A 96 -11.48 21.05 2.30
C LEU A 96 -10.92 20.31 1.08
N THR A 97 -10.50 19.05 1.25
CA THR A 97 -10.04 18.21 0.13
C THR A 97 -11.15 17.87 -0.84
N THR A 98 -12.33 17.51 -0.34
CA THR A 98 -13.51 17.21 -1.17
C THR A 98 -13.91 18.41 -2.01
N ALA A 99 -13.97 19.60 -1.40
CA ALA A 99 -14.27 20.85 -2.11
C ALA A 99 -13.26 21.13 -3.22
N TRP A 100 -11.97 20.92 -2.98
CA TRP A 100 -10.93 21.09 -4.00
C TRP A 100 -11.06 20.07 -5.15
N MET A 101 -11.31 18.78 -4.85
CA MET A 101 -11.49 17.76 -5.89
C MET A 101 -12.70 18.04 -6.78
N LEU A 102 -13.81 18.51 -6.19
CA LEU A 102 -14.99 18.94 -6.93
C LEU A 102 -14.69 20.16 -7.80
N TYR A 103 -14.02 21.19 -7.25
CA TYR A 103 -13.58 22.35 -8.01
C TYR A 103 -12.74 21.95 -9.22
N TYR A 104 -11.74 21.08 -9.02
CA TYR A 104 -10.87 20.61 -10.10
C TYR A 104 -11.66 19.85 -11.17
N THR A 105 -12.55 18.95 -10.77
CA THR A 105 -13.37 18.15 -11.69
C THR A 105 -14.28 19.05 -12.52
N ILE A 106 -14.96 20.01 -11.89
CA ILE A 106 -15.84 20.97 -12.57
C ILE A 106 -15.04 21.84 -13.54
N TYR A 107 -13.90 22.39 -13.10
CA TYR A 107 -13.04 23.22 -13.94
C TYR A 107 -12.56 22.46 -15.18
N THR A 108 -12.05 21.23 -14.98
CA THR A 108 -11.54 20.38 -16.07
C THR A 108 -12.65 19.92 -17.02
N SER A 109 -13.89 19.79 -16.54
CA SER A 109 -15.04 19.44 -17.39
C SER A 109 -15.56 20.59 -18.26
N ARG A 110 -15.25 21.84 -17.91
CA ARG A 110 -15.74 23.04 -18.61
C ARG A 110 -14.76 23.59 -19.64
N GLU A 111 -13.47 23.34 -19.45
CA GLU A 111 -12.39 23.87 -20.29
C GLU A 111 -11.89 22.79 -21.26
N ASP A 112 -12.29 22.91 -22.53
CA ASP A 112 -11.77 22.07 -23.62
C ASP A 112 -10.24 22.32 -23.73
N HIS A 113 -9.43 21.28 -23.48
CA HIS A 113 -7.96 21.31 -23.38
C HIS A 113 -7.34 21.72 -22.03
N ALA A 114 -8.05 21.65 -20.91
CA ALA A 114 -7.44 21.85 -19.57
C ALA A 114 -6.28 20.87 -19.27
N VAL A 115 -6.32 19.66 -19.85
CA VAL A 115 -5.30 18.62 -19.74
C VAL A 115 -4.73 18.32 -21.12
N LEU A 116 -3.54 18.84 -21.39
CA LEU A 116 -2.89 18.72 -22.70
C LEU A 116 -2.17 17.39 -22.89
N TYR A 117 -1.65 16.80 -21.80
CA TYR A 117 -0.88 15.57 -21.83
C TYR A 117 -1.42 14.55 -20.82
N LYS A 118 -1.35 13.27 -21.18
CA LYS A 118 -1.65 12.15 -20.27
C LYS A 118 -0.44 11.25 -20.13
N ASP A 119 -0.09 10.92 -18.90
CA ASP A 119 1.02 10.01 -18.61
C ASP A 119 0.56 8.56 -18.77
N SER A 120 1.07 7.89 -19.82
CA SER A 120 0.74 6.49 -20.12
C SER A 120 1.11 5.52 -19.00
N TYR A 121 2.12 5.84 -18.18
CA TYR A 121 2.56 5.02 -17.06
C TYR A 121 1.83 5.34 -15.75
N ALA A 122 1.11 6.46 -15.67
CA ALA A 122 0.35 6.82 -14.48
C ALA A 122 -0.99 6.08 -14.44
N GLY A 123 -1.28 5.42 -13.32
CA GLY A 123 -2.58 4.78 -13.08
C GLY A 123 -2.96 3.73 -14.13
N PRO A 124 -2.21 2.62 -14.26
CA PRO A 124 -2.61 1.51 -15.12
C PRO A 124 -3.98 0.95 -14.68
N VAL A 125 -4.67 0.27 -15.60
CA VAL A 125 -6.07 -0.16 -15.40
C VAL A 125 -6.24 -1.02 -14.15
N TRP A 126 -5.29 -1.90 -13.86
CA TRP A 126 -5.32 -2.74 -12.67
C TRP A 126 -5.16 -1.92 -11.37
N LEU A 127 -4.33 -0.87 -11.37
CA LEU A 127 -4.15 0.03 -10.22
C LEU A 127 -5.47 0.76 -9.91
N ARG A 128 -6.14 1.27 -10.96
CA ARG A 128 -7.44 1.92 -10.82
C ARG A 128 -8.53 0.93 -10.37
N GLY A 129 -8.50 -0.30 -10.86
CA GLY A 129 -9.41 -1.36 -10.42
C GLY A 129 -9.25 -1.69 -8.93
N GLY A 130 -8.01 -1.78 -8.45
CA GLY A 130 -7.70 -1.95 -7.03
C GLY A 130 -8.20 -0.80 -6.16
N LEU A 131 -8.03 0.46 -6.61
CA LEU A 131 -8.57 1.64 -5.92
C LEU A 131 -10.09 1.53 -5.72
N VAL A 132 -10.84 1.17 -6.77
CA VAL A 132 -12.31 1.07 -6.69
C VAL A 132 -12.74 -0.06 -5.76
N LEU A 133 -12.06 -1.20 -5.80
CA LEU A 133 -12.34 -2.33 -4.92
C LEU A 133 -12.13 -1.95 -3.44
N LEU A 134 -10.97 -1.37 -3.11
CA LEU A 134 -10.65 -0.93 -1.75
C LEU A 134 -11.59 0.19 -1.29
N GLY A 135 -11.94 1.12 -2.18
CA GLY A 135 -12.90 2.18 -1.91
C GLY A 135 -14.28 1.62 -1.58
N LEU A 136 -14.75 0.63 -2.34
CA LEU A 136 -16.03 -0.04 -2.08
C LEU A 136 -16.05 -0.76 -0.73
N CYS A 137 -15.01 -1.52 -0.40
CA CYS A 137 -14.89 -2.17 0.91
C CYS A 137 -14.88 -1.16 2.07
N SER A 138 -14.18 -0.03 1.89
CA SER A 138 -14.15 1.06 2.87
C SER A 138 -15.50 1.75 3.04
N LEU A 139 -16.27 1.90 1.96
CA LEU A 139 -17.65 2.42 2.04
C LEU A 139 -18.58 1.46 2.78
N ILE A 140 -18.46 0.16 2.56
CA ILE A 140 -19.23 -0.85 3.32
C ILE A 140 -18.88 -0.76 4.81
N MET A 141 -17.61 -0.59 5.15
CA MET A 141 -17.17 -0.37 6.52
C MET A 141 -17.84 0.87 7.13
N ASP A 142 -17.82 2.01 6.44
CA ASP A 142 -18.44 3.24 6.92
C ASP A 142 -19.96 3.08 7.11
N VAL A 143 -20.65 2.36 6.21
CA VAL A 143 -22.07 2.03 6.36
C VAL A 143 -22.33 1.21 7.63
N PHE A 144 -21.52 0.18 7.89
CA PHE A 144 -21.63 -0.61 9.12
C PHE A 144 -21.31 0.22 10.37
N LYS A 145 -20.32 1.10 10.31
CA LYS A 145 -19.96 2.02 11.41
C LYS A 145 -21.10 3.00 11.71
N ILE A 146 -21.72 3.58 10.68
CA ILE A 146 -22.91 4.45 10.81
C ILE A 146 -24.06 3.67 11.43
N ALA A 147 -24.37 2.48 10.91
CA ALA A 147 -25.47 1.66 11.41
C ALA A 147 -25.27 1.29 12.89
N ASN A 148 -24.04 0.96 13.29
CA ASN A 148 -23.71 0.70 14.68
C ASN A 148 -23.90 1.95 15.56
N TYR A 149 -23.37 3.11 15.16
CA TYR A 149 -23.52 4.36 15.92
C TYR A 149 -24.95 4.86 16.01
N VAL A 150 -25.77 4.65 14.97
CA VAL A 150 -27.21 4.91 15.02
C VAL A 150 -27.88 4.06 16.10
N GLY A 151 -27.45 2.80 16.27
CA GLY A 151 -27.93 1.93 17.34
C GLY A 151 -27.65 2.44 18.76
N TYR A 152 -26.63 3.28 18.93
CA TYR A 152 -26.19 3.88 20.20
C TYR A 152 -26.51 5.38 20.31
N LEU A 153 -27.36 5.93 19.44
CA LEU A 153 -27.75 7.36 19.39
C LEU A 153 -28.16 7.96 20.75
N HIS A 154 -28.69 7.15 21.66
CA HIS A 154 -29.12 7.59 22.99
C HIS A 154 -27.98 7.83 23.99
N CYS A 155 -26.75 7.38 23.69
CA CYS A 155 -25.65 7.36 24.64
C CYS A 155 -24.41 8.13 24.17
N ASP A 156 -24.36 8.53 22.90
CA ASP A 156 -23.15 9.09 22.29
C ASP A 156 -23.39 10.44 21.61
N SER A 157 -22.33 11.24 21.49
CA SER A 157 -22.38 12.57 20.88
C SER A 157 -22.63 12.52 19.36
N ALA A 158 -23.49 13.40 18.84
CA ALA A 158 -23.84 13.47 17.41
C ALA A 158 -22.63 13.64 16.46
N VAL A 159 -21.51 14.19 16.95
CA VAL A 159 -20.26 14.35 16.18
C VAL A 159 -19.68 12.99 15.73
N LYS A 160 -19.86 11.91 16.52
CA LYS A 160 -19.39 10.56 16.17
C LYS A 160 -20.08 9.99 14.93
N ILE A 161 -21.31 10.42 14.64
CA ILE A 161 -22.07 10.01 13.44
C ILE A 161 -21.69 10.86 12.23
N ALA A 162 -21.37 12.14 12.45
CA ALA A 162 -21.01 13.06 11.37
C ALA A 162 -19.72 12.63 10.65
N PHE A 163 -18.71 12.15 11.38
CA PHE A 163 -17.42 11.80 10.79
C PHE A 163 -17.51 10.66 9.75
N PRO A 164 -18.07 9.46 10.06
CA PRO A 164 -18.23 8.39 9.07
C PRO A 164 -19.04 8.80 7.83
N VAL A 165 -20.06 9.66 7.99
CA VAL A 165 -20.87 10.16 6.86
C VAL A 165 -20.02 11.04 5.94
N VAL A 166 -19.26 11.98 6.51
CA VAL A 166 -18.35 12.85 5.75
C VAL A 166 -17.23 12.03 5.10
N GLN A 167 -16.70 11.03 5.79
CA GLN A 167 -15.68 10.11 5.27
C GLN A 167 -16.22 9.30 4.07
N ALA A 168 -17.42 8.74 4.16
CA ALA A 168 -18.03 7.99 3.07
C ALA A 168 -18.21 8.85 1.80
N LEU A 169 -18.69 10.09 1.96
CA LEU A 169 -18.81 11.04 0.85
C LEU A 169 -17.44 11.37 0.23
N PHE A 170 -16.41 11.53 1.06
CA PHE A 170 -15.05 11.76 0.59
C PHE A 170 -14.49 10.58 -0.20
N ILE A 171 -14.63 9.35 0.30
CA ILE A 171 -14.16 8.14 -0.41
C ILE A 171 -14.84 8.03 -1.77
N LEU A 172 -16.15 8.29 -1.86
CA LEU A 172 -16.88 8.32 -3.13
C LEU A 172 -16.30 9.34 -4.12
N VAL A 173 -16.16 10.60 -3.69
CA VAL A 173 -15.66 11.69 -4.54
C VAL A 173 -14.19 11.45 -4.93
N GLN A 174 -13.36 11.01 -3.98
CA GLN A 174 -11.94 10.76 -4.21
C GLN A 174 -11.71 9.57 -5.15
N THR A 175 -12.45 8.47 -4.96
CA THR A 175 -12.36 7.30 -5.85
C THR A 175 -12.73 7.70 -7.27
N TYR A 176 -13.80 8.47 -7.44
CA TYR A 176 -14.21 9.00 -8.74
C TYR A 176 -13.13 9.91 -9.36
N PHE A 177 -12.60 10.86 -8.58
CA PHE A 177 -11.55 11.79 -9.01
C PHE A 177 -10.29 11.05 -9.47
N LEU A 178 -9.76 10.15 -8.65
CA LEU A 178 -8.54 9.39 -8.97
C LEU A 178 -8.77 8.40 -10.12
N TRP A 179 -9.96 7.80 -10.24
CA TRP A 179 -10.28 6.91 -11.36
C TRP A 179 -10.19 7.62 -12.71
N LEU A 180 -10.74 8.84 -12.82
CA LEU A 180 -10.76 9.60 -14.07
C LEU A 180 -9.43 10.31 -14.31
N HIS A 181 -8.96 11.07 -13.32
CA HIS A 181 -7.90 12.07 -13.48
C HIS A 181 -6.49 11.57 -13.15
N ALA A 182 -6.29 10.31 -12.74
CA ALA A 182 -4.95 9.79 -12.38
C ALA A 182 -3.89 9.89 -13.48
N LYS A 183 -4.29 10.07 -14.75
CA LYS A 183 -3.38 10.19 -15.89
C LYS A 183 -3.04 11.64 -16.26
N ASP A 184 -3.73 12.61 -15.67
CA ASP A 184 -3.70 13.99 -16.15
C ASP A 184 -2.38 14.68 -15.81
N CYS A 185 -1.72 15.27 -16.81
CA CYS A 185 -0.57 16.14 -16.62
C CYS A 185 -1.00 17.61 -16.73
N VAL A 186 -1.28 18.22 -15.58
CA VAL A 186 -1.85 19.58 -15.51
C VAL A 186 -0.81 20.64 -15.85
N GLN A 187 -1.13 21.52 -16.82
CA GLN A 187 -0.22 22.57 -17.29
C GLN A 187 -0.70 23.99 -16.97
N LEU A 188 -2.01 24.27 -16.94
CA LEU A 188 -2.55 25.60 -16.68
C LEU A 188 -2.48 26.00 -15.20
N GLN A 189 -3.24 25.34 -14.33
CA GLN A 189 -3.35 25.73 -12.91
C GLN A 189 -2.35 24.99 -12.02
N GLN A 190 -1.05 25.13 -12.29
CA GLN A 190 -0.02 24.37 -11.57
C GLN A 190 -0.01 24.61 -10.06
N ASN A 191 -0.17 25.87 -9.62
CA ASN A 191 -0.03 26.23 -8.21
C ASN A 191 -1.19 25.70 -7.35
N ILE A 192 -2.43 25.92 -7.80
CA ILE A 192 -3.64 25.46 -7.11
C ILE A 192 -3.68 23.94 -7.10
N THR A 193 -3.36 23.32 -8.24
CA THR A 193 -3.34 21.86 -8.36
C THR A 193 -2.28 21.23 -7.46
N ARG A 194 -1.08 21.81 -7.39
CA ARG A 194 -0.02 21.33 -6.48
C ARG A 194 -0.45 21.39 -5.02
N CYS A 195 -1.03 22.51 -4.59
CA CYS A 195 -1.51 22.65 -3.21
C CYS A 195 -2.62 21.67 -2.89
N GLY A 196 -3.60 21.49 -3.79
CA GLY A 196 -4.72 20.60 -3.55
C GLY A 196 -4.36 19.11 -3.60
N LEU A 197 -3.46 18.69 -4.49
CA LEU A 197 -2.93 17.32 -4.49
C LEU A 197 -2.12 17.02 -3.22
N MET A 198 -1.34 18.00 -2.75
CA MET A 198 -0.59 17.91 -1.50
C MET A 198 -1.51 17.87 -0.26
N LEU A 199 -2.58 18.65 -0.26
CA LEU A 199 -3.62 18.57 0.75
C LEU A 199 -4.32 17.20 0.73
N THR A 200 -4.62 16.67 -0.46
CA THR A 200 -5.22 15.33 -0.64
C THR A 200 -4.30 14.24 -0.10
N LEU A 201 -3.00 14.31 -0.42
CA LEU A 201 -1.98 13.41 0.11
C LEU A 201 -1.91 13.48 1.65
N SER A 202 -1.89 14.70 2.21
CA SER A 202 -1.83 14.91 3.66
C SER A 202 -3.05 14.32 4.36
N THR A 203 -4.25 14.56 3.83
CA THR A 203 -5.49 14.06 4.41
C THR A 203 -5.54 12.54 4.38
N ASN A 204 -5.14 11.89 3.28
CA ASN A 204 -5.04 10.44 3.22
C ASN A 204 -4.07 9.86 4.25
N LEU A 205 -2.89 10.48 4.42
CA LEU A 205 -1.93 10.05 5.44
C LEU A 205 -2.46 10.26 6.86
N MET A 206 -3.23 11.32 7.11
CA MET A 206 -3.86 11.57 8.42
C MET A 206 -5.00 10.60 8.70
N LEU A 207 -5.83 10.28 7.71
CA LEU A 207 -6.86 9.24 7.81
C LEU A 207 -6.22 7.87 8.07
N TRP A 208 -5.15 7.53 7.35
CA TRP A 208 -4.37 6.32 7.59
C TRP A 208 -3.83 6.26 9.03
N MET A 209 -3.18 7.33 9.52
CA MET A 209 -2.65 7.39 10.89
C MET A 209 -3.74 7.25 11.94
N ALA A 210 -4.86 7.97 11.78
CA ALA A 210 -5.99 7.89 12.69
C ALA A 210 -6.60 6.48 12.69
N ALA A 211 -6.69 5.87 11.50
CA ALA A 211 -7.22 4.53 11.34
C ALA A 211 -6.33 3.50 12.05
N VAL A 212 -5.04 3.47 11.74
CA VAL A 212 -4.07 2.58 12.40
C VAL A 212 -4.11 2.74 13.91
N THR A 213 -4.25 3.96 14.41
CA THR A 213 -4.32 4.24 15.85
C THR A 213 -5.59 3.67 16.48
N GLU A 214 -6.76 3.85 15.87
CA GLU A 214 -8.03 3.31 16.37
C GLU A 214 -8.06 1.77 16.33
N GLU A 215 -7.55 1.15 15.26
CA GLU A 215 -7.43 -0.32 15.17
C GLU A 215 -6.52 -0.86 16.29
N SER A 216 -5.39 -0.21 16.51
CA SER A 216 -4.41 -0.59 17.53
C SER A 216 -4.99 -0.52 18.94
N ILE A 217 -5.73 0.55 19.26
CA ILE A 217 -6.37 0.72 20.57
C ILE A 217 -7.39 -0.39 20.82
N HIS A 218 -8.31 -0.63 19.87
CA HIS A 218 -9.34 -1.65 20.03
C HIS A 218 -8.73 -3.02 20.32
N GLN A 219 -7.63 -3.38 19.65
CA GLN A 219 -7.00 -4.69 19.82
C GLN A 219 -6.21 -4.81 21.12
N THR A 220 -5.60 -3.72 21.62
CA THR A 220 -4.90 -3.75 22.93
C THR A 220 -5.85 -3.85 24.12
N VAL A 221 -7.09 -3.36 23.99
CA VAL A 221 -8.09 -3.41 25.08
C VAL A 221 -8.79 -4.77 25.17
N VAL A 222 -8.78 -5.56 24.10
CA VAL A 222 -9.48 -6.86 23.99
C VAL A 222 -8.63 -8.06 24.46
N LEU A 223 -7.46 -7.84 25.08
CA LEU A 223 -6.75 -8.86 25.86
C LEU A 223 -7.02 -8.62 27.36
N PRO A 224 -8.06 -9.22 27.97
CA PRO A 224 -8.21 -9.17 29.42
C PRO A 224 -7.21 -10.13 30.04
N GLU A 225 -6.41 -9.61 30.98
CA GLU A 225 -5.82 -10.42 32.04
C GLU A 225 -6.92 -11.20 32.78
N ASP A 226 -6.66 -12.50 32.92
CA ASP A 226 -7.08 -13.42 33.96
C ASP A 226 -8.54 -13.45 34.44
N GLY A 227 -9.17 -14.60 34.16
CA GLY A 227 -9.74 -15.49 35.17
C GLY A 227 -10.70 -14.91 36.21
N ASN A 228 -11.97 -15.26 36.07
CA ASN A 228 -13.08 -15.10 37.02
C ASN A 228 -13.68 -13.70 37.17
N SER A 229 -14.51 -13.33 36.19
CA SER A 229 -15.83 -12.80 36.48
C SER A 229 -16.72 -12.84 35.24
N THR A 230 -17.70 -13.75 35.24
CA THR A 230 -18.95 -13.54 34.52
C THR A 230 -19.53 -12.21 34.98
N HIS A 231 -19.64 -11.21 34.10
CA HIS A 231 -20.80 -10.32 33.91
C HIS A 231 -20.43 -9.10 33.02
N SER A 232 -21.16 -8.99 31.90
CA SER A 232 -21.37 -7.85 30.98
C SER A 232 -20.19 -6.93 30.63
N TYR A 233 -19.81 -6.96 29.35
CA TYR A 233 -18.97 -5.97 28.69
C TYR A 233 -19.49 -4.54 28.93
N ASP A 234 -18.82 -3.80 29.80
CA ASP A 234 -19.07 -2.40 30.07
C ASP A 234 -18.11 -1.58 29.20
N ILE A 235 -18.60 -1.06 28.08
CA ILE A 235 -17.85 -0.12 27.23
C ILE A 235 -17.70 1.18 28.03
N ARG A 236 -16.63 1.29 28.81
CA ARG A 236 -16.28 2.53 29.52
C ARG A 236 -15.82 3.59 28.52
N ALA A 237 -16.73 4.49 28.16
CA ALA A 237 -16.34 5.86 27.80
C ALA A 237 -15.79 6.57 29.05
N PRO A 238 -14.78 7.45 28.92
CA PRO A 238 -14.33 8.26 30.04
C PRO A 238 -15.38 9.33 30.34
N GLY A 239 -16.23 9.05 31.34
CA GLY A 239 -17.17 10.00 31.94
C GLY A 239 -18.63 9.58 31.87
N GLY A 240 -19.17 9.11 33.00
CA GLY A 240 -20.63 9.05 33.23
C GLY A 240 -21.23 7.65 33.19
N SER A 241 -21.82 7.26 34.31
CA SER A 241 -22.52 6.00 34.58
C SER A 241 -23.82 5.82 33.78
N SER A 242 -23.85 4.90 32.81
CA SER A 242 -25.03 4.12 32.41
C SER A 242 -24.65 3.10 31.34
N SER A 243 -24.85 1.80 31.61
CA SER A 243 -24.75 0.74 30.60
C SER A 243 -25.68 1.06 29.42
N CYS A 244 -25.12 1.36 28.26
CA CYS A 244 -25.91 1.73 27.09
C CYS A 244 -26.50 0.48 26.43
N ASN A 245 -27.83 0.38 26.38
CA ASN A 245 -28.50 -0.69 25.65
C ASN A 245 -28.67 -0.31 24.19
N CYS A 246 -28.16 -1.17 23.28
CA CYS A 246 -28.32 -0.94 21.86
C CYS A 246 -29.79 -1.12 21.42
N SER A 247 -30.24 -0.27 20.48
CA SER A 247 -31.62 -0.27 19.97
C SER A 247 -31.99 -1.53 19.16
N HIS A 248 -30.99 -2.22 18.59
CA HIS A 248 -31.20 -3.40 17.73
C HIS A 248 -30.31 -4.58 18.14
N SER A 249 -30.75 -5.82 17.86
CA SER A 249 -30.01 -7.04 18.19
C SER A 249 -28.73 -7.25 17.36
N ALA A 250 -28.53 -6.45 16.30
CA ALA A 250 -27.43 -6.61 15.35
C ALA A 250 -26.16 -5.81 15.71
N CYS A 251 -26.14 -4.99 16.77
CA CYS A 251 -25.03 -4.07 17.05
C CYS A 251 -23.69 -4.81 17.27
N ALA A 252 -23.69 -5.89 18.05
CA ALA A 252 -22.48 -6.70 18.25
C ALA A 252 -21.96 -7.35 16.95
N VAL A 253 -22.86 -7.70 16.02
CA VAL A 253 -22.48 -8.29 14.72
C VAL A 253 -21.92 -7.20 13.79
N LEU A 254 -22.56 -6.02 13.76
CA LEU A 254 -22.10 -4.87 13.00
C LEU A 254 -20.75 -4.37 13.51
N GLU A 255 -20.55 -4.39 14.83
CA GLU A 255 -19.29 -4.02 15.47
C GLU A 255 -18.14 -4.91 15.01
N LYS A 256 -18.30 -6.23 15.14
CA LYS A 256 -17.33 -7.17 14.61
C LYS A 256 -17.10 -6.97 13.12
N ALA A 257 -18.16 -6.80 12.33
CA ALA A 257 -18.08 -6.67 10.88
C ALA A 257 -17.27 -5.45 10.42
N TYR A 258 -17.46 -4.26 11.00
CA TYR A 258 -16.68 -3.10 10.58
C TYR A 258 -15.22 -3.19 11.01
N TYR A 259 -14.89 -3.83 12.15
CA TYR A 259 -13.50 -4.07 12.53
C TYR A 259 -12.78 -5.03 11.59
N TYR A 260 -13.48 -6.03 11.02
CA TYR A 260 -12.91 -6.89 9.98
C TYR A 260 -12.62 -6.14 8.66
N LEU A 261 -13.34 -5.07 8.38
CA LEU A 261 -13.16 -4.26 7.16
C LEU A 261 -12.16 -3.10 7.32
N TYR A 262 -11.70 -2.87 8.55
CA TYR A 262 -10.77 -1.80 8.90
C TYR A 262 -9.47 -1.77 8.06
N PRO A 263 -8.81 -2.92 7.77
CA PRO A 263 -7.62 -2.96 6.93
C PRO A 263 -7.83 -2.39 5.53
N PHE A 264 -9.02 -2.55 4.95
CA PHE A 264 -9.31 -2.02 3.61
C PHE A 264 -9.29 -0.48 3.57
N ASN A 265 -9.74 0.18 4.65
CA ASN A 265 -9.68 1.64 4.76
C ASN A 265 -8.24 2.14 4.94
N ILE A 266 -7.45 1.42 5.73
CA ILE A 266 -6.01 1.68 5.91
C ILE A 266 -5.29 1.61 4.55
N GLU A 267 -5.55 0.55 3.79
CA GLU A 267 -4.95 0.33 2.47
C GLU A 267 -5.43 1.34 1.43
N TYR A 268 -6.74 1.62 1.38
CA TYR A 268 -7.33 2.62 0.50
C TYR A 268 -6.64 3.98 0.69
N SER A 269 -6.47 4.39 1.94
CA SER A 269 -5.83 5.66 2.30
C SER A 269 -4.37 5.73 1.81
N LEU A 270 -3.58 4.67 2.02
CA LEU A 270 -2.20 4.62 1.52
C LEU A 270 -2.15 4.62 -0.01
N PHE A 271 -3.01 3.86 -0.67
CA PHE A 271 -3.08 3.78 -2.12
C PHE A 271 -3.46 5.13 -2.77
N ALA A 272 -4.47 5.79 -2.22
CA ALA A 272 -4.90 7.12 -2.64
C ALA A 272 -3.78 8.17 -2.41
N SER A 273 -3.01 8.05 -1.31
CA SER A 273 -1.85 8.93 -1.06
C SER A 273 -0.75 8.76 -2.12
N ALA A 274 -0.45 7.52 -2.53
CA ALA A 274 0.53 7.22 -3.56
C ALA A 274 0.09 7.76 -4.92
N MET A 275 -1.18 7.56 -5.30
CA MET A 275 -1.73 8.11 -6.55
C MET A 275 -1.72 9.64 -6.56
N ALA A 276 -2.09 10.29 -5.46
CA ALA A 276 -2.03 11.75 -5.34
C ALA A 276 -0.58 12.28 -5.48
N TYR A 277 0.41 11.56 -4.94
CA TYR A 277 1.82 11.90 -5.11
C TYR A 277 2.27 11.80 -6.57
N VAL A 278 1.91 10.72 -7.28
CA VAL A 278 2.25 10.55 -8.70
C VAL A 278 1.63 11.68 -9.53
N MET A 279 0.35 11.99 -9.30
CA MET A 279 -0.31 13.12 -9.94
C MET A 279 0.40 14.44 -9.64
N TRP A 280 0.82 14.67 -8.39
CA TRP A 280 1.53 15.89 -8.00
C TRP A 280 2.88 16.04 -8.70
N LYS A 281 3.64 14.95 -8.84
CA LYS A 281 4.89 14.92 -9.61
C LYS A 281 4.68 15.14 -11.11
N ASN A 282 3.52 14.75 -11.63
CA ASN A 282 3.15 14.94 -13.03
C ASN A 282 2.68 16.37 -13.35
N VAL A 283 2.38 17.21 -12.34
CA VAL A 283 1.98 18.60 -12.57
C VAL A 283 3.12 19.43 -13.17
N GLY A 284 2.90 19.92 -14.39
CA GLY A 284 3.87 20.69 -15.16
C GLY A 284 4.93 19.84 -15.86
N ARG A 285 4.76 18.50 -15.92
CA ARG A 285 5.64 17.60 -16.67
C ARG A 285 5.25 17.59 -18.15
N LEU A 286 6.22 17.87 -19.02
CA LEU A 286 6.09 17.65 -20.46
C LEU A 286 6.45 16.18 -20.71
N VAL A 287 5.55 15.42 -21.31
CA VAL A 287 5.76 14.00 -21.62
C VAL A 287 5.83 13.87 -23.13
N ASP A 288 6.97 13.37 -23.63
CA ASP A 288 7.11 13.03 -25.05
C ASP A 288 6.20 11.83 -25.37
N GLU A 289 5.50 11.94 -26.50
CA GLU A 289 4.49 11.00 -26.98
C GLU A 289 5.12 9.63 -27.31
N HIS A 290 5.30 8.78 -26.30
CA HIS A 290 5.77 7.42 -26.50
C HIS A 290 4.58 6.49 -26.76
N ASN A 291 4.65 5.78 -27.89
CA ASN A 291 3.63 4.88 -28.40
C ASN A 291 3.12 3.89 -27.35
N HIS A 292 1.80 3.69 -27.35
CA HIS A 292 1.14 2.67 -26.57
C HIS A 292 1.70 1.28 -26.87
N HIS A 293 2.22 0.61 -25.84
CA HIS A 293 2.36 -0.84 -25.84
C HIS A 293 1.23 -1.43 -25.01
N SER A 294 0.26 -2.02 -25.69
CA SER A 294 -0.75 -2.85 -25.05
C SER A 294 -0.08 -4.15 -24.60
N LEU A 295 0.25 -4.23 -23.32
CA LEU A 295 0.70 -5.49 -22.72
C LEU A 295 -0.47 -6.47 -22.72
N HIS A 296 -0.44 -7.44 -23.64
CA HIS A 296 -1.49 -8.44 -23.76
C HIS A 296 -1.19 -9.61 -22.82
N PHE A 297 -2.11 -9.87 -21.90
CA PHE A 297 -2.01 -10.97 -20.94
C PHE A 297 -2.26 -12.31 -21.66
N ARG A 298 -1.21 -13.12 -21.85
CA ARG A 298 -1.34 -14.50 -22.36
C ARG A 298 -0.91 -15.50 -21.29
N LEU A 299 -1.90 -16.14 -20.67
CA LEU A 299 -1.71 -17.19 -19.66
C LEU A 299 -1.33 -18.56 -20.23
N LYS A 300 -1.47 -18.79 -21.54
CA LYS A 300 -1.39 -20.14 -22.14
C LYS A 300 -0.04 -20.86 -21.95
N ASP A 301 1.03 -20.14 -21.61
CA ASP A 301 2.38 -20.71 -21.50
C ASP A 301 2.88 -20.88 -20.05
N VAL A 302 2.08 -20.49 -19.04
CA VAL A 302 2.49 -20.43 -17.62
C VAL A 302 1.56 -21.32 -16.79
N LEU A 303 2.07 -22.45 -16.29
CA LEU A 303 1.26 -23.47 -15.59
C LEU A 303 1.83 -23.84 -14.21
N VAL A 304 3.15 -24.01 -14.09
CA VAL A 304 3.76 -24.60 -12.90
C VAL A 304 3.74 -23.64 -11.71
N GLY A 305 4.17 -22.39 -11.93
CA GLY A 305 4.20 -21.33 -10.92
C GLY A 305 2.82 -21.01 -10.35
N PRO A 306 1.80 -20.73 -11.20
CA PRO A 306 0.43 -20.54 -10.74
C PRO A 306 -0.12 -21.76 -9.99
N ALA A 307 0.15 -22.98 -10.44
CA ALA A 307 -0.34 -24.19 -9.78
C ALA A 307 0.27 -24.36 -8.38
N VAL A 308 1.59 -24.24 -8.25
CA VAL A 308 2.27 -24.33 -6.94
C VAL A 308 1.84 -23.18 -6.03
N GLY A 309 1.70 -21.96 -6.57
CA GLY A 309 1.23 -20.81 -5.82
C GLY A 309 -0.22 -20.98 -5.34
N LEU A 310 -1.09 -21.59 -6.15
CA LEU A 310 -2.48 -21.87 -5.77
C LEU A 310 -2.56 -22.94 -4.68
N VAL A 311 -1.74 -24.00 -4.77
CA VAL A 311 -1.64 -25.01 -3.71
C VAL A 311 -1.20 -24.37 -2.40
N MET A 312 -0.18 -23.50 -2.44
CA MET A 312 0.27 -22.76 -1.26
C MET A 312 -0.81 -21.83 -0.71
N LEU A 313 -1.54 -21.12 -1.58
CA LEU A 313 -2.64 -20.24 -1.18
C LEU A 313 -3.76 -21.03 -0.48
N VAL A 314 -4.21 -22.14 -1.06
CA VAL A 314 -5.28 -22.98 -0.48
C VAL A 314 -4.84 -23.59 0.83
N ALA A 315 -3.63 -24.18 0.89
CA ALA A 315 -3.11 -24.76 2.11
C ALA A 315 -2.93 -23.70 3.22
N GLY A 316 -2.39 -22.54 2.87
CA GLY A 316 -2.21 -21.42 3.78
C GLY A 316 -3.54 -20.87 4.32
N LEU A 317 -4.55 -20.70 3.46
CA LEU A 317 -5.90 -20.30 3.88
C LEU A 317 -6.54 -21.36 4.79
N GLY A 318 -6.34 -22.64 4.52
CA GLY A 318 -6.77 -23.73 5.40
C GLY A 318 -6.15 -23.61 6.79
N THR A 319 -4.83 -23.37 6.87
CA THR A 319 -4.16 -23.18 8.16
C THR A 319 -4.53 -21.88 8.87
N PHE A 320 -4.88 -20.82 8.13
CA PHE A 320 -5.41 -19.58 8.70
C PHE A 320 -6.77 -19.81 9.37
N VAL A 321 -7.66 -20.57 8.74
CA VAL A 321 -8.97 -20.93 9.34
C VAL A 321 -8.77 -21.74 10.62
N ILE A 322 -7.89 -22.74 10.59
CA ILE A 322 -7.57 -23.55 11.78
C ILE A 322 -7.02 -22.64 12.89
N TYR A 323 -6.05 -21.79 12.58
CA TYR A 323 -5.48 -20.86 13.54
C TYR A 323 -6.55 -19.95 14.17
N LYS A 324 -7.45 -19.37 13.37
CA LYS A 324 -8.51 -18.51 13.90
C LYS A 324 -9.47 -19.26 14.83
N VAL A 325 -9.93 -20.44 14.40
CA VAL A 325 -10.88 -21.25 15.17
C VAL A 325 -10.26 -21.74 16.48
N ASP A 326 -9.03 -22.27 16.42
CA ASP A 326 -8.38 -22.87 17.58
C ASP A 326 -7.90 -21.82 18.59
N VAL A 327 -7.43 -20.65 18.11
CA VAL A 327 -7.06 -19.54 18.99
C VAL A 327 -8.29 -18.92 19.66
N GLU A 328 -9.40 -18.78 18.95
CA GLU A 328 -10.66 -18.24 19.50
C GLU A 328 -11.36 -19.21 20.46
N SER A 329 -11.11 -20.53 20.32
CA SER A 329 -11.66 -21.56 21.22
C SER A 329 -11.04 -21.56 22.63
N GLY A 330 -9.88 -20.90 22.82
CA GLY A 330 -9.29 -20.65 24.14
C GLY A 330 -8.68 -21.86 24.86
N GLU A 331 -8.59 -23.04 24.23
CA GLU A 331 -7.96 -24.22 24.83
C GLU A 331 -6.42 -24.16 24.69
N PRO A 332 -5.65 -24.13 25.79
CA PRO A 332 -4.21 -23.85 25.74
C PRO A 332 -3.39 -24.86 24.92
N GLY A 333 -3.70 -26.16 25.00
CA GLY A 333 -2.99 -27.18 24.20
C GLY A 333 -3.27 -27.10 22.69
N LYS A 334 -4.44 -26.58 22.29
CA LYS A 334 -4.79 -26.36 20.87
C LYS A 334 -4.15 -25.09 20.32
N ARG A 335 -4.00 -24.05 21.16
CA ARG A 335 -3.36 -22.78 20.80
C ARG A 335 -1.91 -22.96 20.33
N ASP A 336 -1.09 -23.68 21.10
CA ASP A 336 0.32 -23.93 20.74
C ASP A 336 0.45 -24.75 19.45
N THR A 337 -0.44 -25.73 19.28
CA THR A 337 -0.51 -26.55 18.07
C THR A 337 -0.87 -25.69 16.85
N ALA A 338 -1.86 -24.81 16.99
CA ALA A 338 -2.29 -23.90 15.94
C ALA A 338 -1.19 -22.88 15.55
N LEU A 339 -0.49 -22.32 16.55
CA LEU A 339 0.66 -21.45 16.33
C LEU A 339 1.80 -22.18 15.61
N MET A 340 2.08 -23.43 16.00
CA MET A 340 3.09 -24.25 15.35
C MET A 340 2.74 -24.50 13.87
N ILE A 341 1.51 -24.91 13.57
CA ILE A 341 1.04 -25.12 12.19
C ILE A 341 1.19 -23.83 11.38
N HIS A 342 0.79 -22.69 11.94
CA HIS A 342 0.92 -21.39 11.30
C HIS A 342 2.39 -21.04 10.98
N TYR A 343 3.29 -21.16 11.96
CA TYR A 343 4.71 -20.87 11.76
C TYR A 343 5.38 -21.84 10.79
N VAL A 344 5.03 -23.12 10.79
CA VAL A 344 5.54 -24.10 9.83
C VAL A 344 5.11 -23.72 8.41
N MET A 345 3.84 -23.39 8.20
CA MET A 345 3.36 -22.95 6.88
C MET A 345 4.04 -21.67 6.41
N ASN A 346 4.23 -20.69 7.30
CA ASN A 346 4.97 -19.47 6.98
C ASN A 346 6.43 -19.77 6.62
N THR A 347 7.08 -20.68 7.35
CA THR A 347 8.45 -21.13 7.05
C THR A 347 8.53 -21.73 5.65
N VAL A 348 7.62 -22.63 5.31
CA VAL A 348 7.56 -23.26 3.98
C VAL A 348 7.31 -22.22 2.88
N ALA A 349 6.37 -21.30 3.09
CA ALA A 349 6.08 -20.24 2.13
C ALA A 349 7.31 -19.34 1.90
N VAL A 350 7.90 -18.81 2.97
CA VAL A 350 9.03 -17.86 2.91
C VAL A 350 10.29 -18.52 2.32
N THR A 351 10.54 -19.80 2.62
CA THR A 351 11.68 -20.54 2.03
C THR A 351 11.50 -20.77 0.53
N LEU A 352 10.33 -21.24 0.09
CA LEU A 352 10.04 -21.41 -1.34
C LEU A 352 10.07 -20.08 -2.10
N MET A 353 9.56 -19.01 -1.49
CA MET A 353 9.69 -17.66 -2.03
C MET A 353 11.16 -17.25 -2.17
N SER A 354 11.98 -17.50 -1.16
CA SER A 354 13.42 -17.17 -1.19
C SER A 354 14.15 -17.91 -2.31
N VAL A 355 13.94 -19.23 -2.44
CA VAL A 355 14.52 -20.05 -3.51
C VAL A 355 14.11 -19.55 -4.90
N SER A 356 12.81 -19.28 -5.08
CA SER A 356 12.27 -18.79 -6.36
C SER A 356 12.82 -17.41 -6.72
N THR A 357 13.00 -16.54 -5.72
CA THR A 357 13.55 -15.20 -5.90
C THR A 357 15.03 -15.25 -6.27
N VAL A 358 15.82 -16.14 -5.64
CA VAL A 358 17.22 -16.38 -6.02
C VAL A 358 17.32 -16.89 -7.45
N ALA A 359 16.44 -17.83 -7.85
CA ALA A 359 16.38 -18.31 -9.23
C ALA A 359 16.05 -17.18 -10.21
N GLY A 360 15.10 -16.32 -9.88
CA GLY A 360 14.74 -15.13 -10.68
C GLY A 360 15.90 -14.16 -10.84
N CYS A 361 16.60 -13.84 -9.74
CA CYS A 361 17.80 -13.01 -9.75
C CYS A 361 18.95 -13.65 -10.56
N ALA A 362 19.11 -14.97 -10.51
CA ALA A 362 20.09 -15.67 -11.33
C ALA A 362 19.75 -15.56 -12.82
N ILE A 363 18.47 -15.72 -13.20
CA ILE A 363 18.02 -15.52 -14.58
C ILE A 363 18.27 -14.09 -15.03
N TYR A 364 18.02 -13.08 -14.17
CA TYR A 364 18.36 -11.70 -14.47
C TYR A 364 19.85 -11.50 -14.73
N ARG A 365 20.74 -12.11 -13.96
CA ARG A 365 22.19 -12.03 -14.20
C ARG A 365 22.60 -12.71 -15.51
N LEU A 366 21.94 -13.79 -15.89
CA LEU A 366 22.18 -14.49 -17.16
C LEU A 366 21.58 -13.78 -18.37
N ASP A 367 20.74 -12.78 -18.16
CA ASP A 367 20.06 -12.03 -19.21
C ASP A 367 20.50 -10.57 -19.15
N GLN A 368 21.62 -10.26 -19.82
CA GLN A 368 22.11 -8.90 -19.99
C GLN A 368 21.13 -8.13 -20.87
N ARG A 369 20.41 -7.19 -20.26
CA ARG A 369 19.60 -6.20 -20.95
C ARG A 369 19.99 -4.83 -20.48
N ASP A 370 19.80 -3.86 -21.36
CA ASP A 370 19.96 -2.47 -21.02
C ASP A 370 18.88 -2.05 -20.00
N HIS A 371 19.30 -1.21 -19.05
CA HIS A 371 18.41 -0.63 -18.05
C HIS A 371 17.76 0.62 -18.64
N VAL A 372 16.45 0.78 -18.43
CA VAL A 372 15.74 1.98 -18.88
C VAL A 372 16.34 3.20 -18.17
N SER A 373 17.13 4.00 -18.88
CA SER A 373 17.86 5.15 -18.33
C SER A 373 16.97 6.37 -18.04
N GLY A 374 15.68 6.31 -18.36
CA GLY A 374 14.71 7.38 -18.11
C GLY A 374 14.35 7.54 -16.62
N LYS A 375 14.47 8.76 -16.07
CA LYS A 375 14.00 9.09 -14.71
C LYS A 375 12.46 9.22 -14.70
N ASN A 376 11.75 8.10 -14.50
CA ASN A 376 10.30 8.11 -14.31
C ASN A 376 9.94 8.34 -12.83
N PRO A 377 9.17 9.39 -12.46
CA PRO A 377 8.77 9.65 -11.08
C PRO A 377 7.96 8.50 -10.45
N THR A 378 7.11 7.81 -11.22
CA THR A 378 6.31 6.67 -10.74
C THR A 378 7.23 5.54 -10.28
N ARG A 379 8.18 5.12 -11.13
CA ARG A 379 9.17 4.09 -10.80
C ARG A 379 10.03 4.45 -9.57
N SER A 380 10.46 5.71 -9.45
CA SER A 380 11.23 6.13 -8.28
C SER A 380 10.40 6.15 -6.99
N LEU A 381 9.10 6.42 -7.09
CA LEU A 381 8.17 6.34 -5.97
C LEU A 381 7.97 4.88 -5.57
N ASP A 382 7.73 3.98 -6.51
CA ASP A 382 7.47 2.57 -6.23
C ASP A 382 8.63 1.92 -5.48
N VAL A 383 9.87 2.24 -5.85
CA VAL A 383 11.07 1.82 -5.10
C VAL A 383 11.10 2.42 -3.69
N GLY A 384 10.79 3.71 -3.55
CA GLY A 384 10.74 4.40 -2.26
C GLY A 384 9.68 3.81 -1.33
N LEU A 385 8.49 3.52 -1.85
CA LEU A 385 7.38 2.90 -1.14
C LEU A 385 7.70 1.47 -0.75
N LEU A 386 8.29 0.68 -1.65
CA LEU A 386 8.68 -0.71 -1.37
C LEU A 386 9.70 -0.80 -0.21
N ILE A 387 10.75 0.03 -0.26
CA ILE A 387 11.77 0.07 0.79
C ILE A 387 11.17 0.62 2.10
N GLY A 388 10.40 1.71 2.03
CA GLY A 388 9.75 2.31 3.20
C GLY A 388 8.78 1.35 3.91
N ALA A 389 7.96 0.63 3.15
CA ALA A 389 7.02 -0.36 3.67
C ALA A 389 7.73 -1.56 4.29
N SER A 390 8.85 -2.01 3.70
CA SER A 390 9.63 -3.13 4.26
C SER A 390 10.20 -2.85 5.66
N PHE A 391 10.39 -1.58 6.02
CA PHE A 391 10.91 -1.18 7.34
C PHE A 391 10.03 -1.68 8.49
N GLY A 392 8.70 -1.69 8.33
CA GLY A 392 7.79 -2.17 9.37
C GLY A 392 8.02 -3.64 9.69
N GLN A 393 8.10 -4.48 8.65
CA GLN A 393 8.33 -5.91 8.81
C GLN A 393 9.75 -6.20 9.32
N PHE A 394 10.77 -5.44 8.87
CA PHE A 394 12.12 -5.55 9.43
C PHE A 394 12.13 -5.24 10.93
N THR A 395 11.43 -4.19 11.36
CA THR A 395 11.35 -3.81 12.77
C THR A 395 10.80 -4.95 13.61
N ILE A 396 9.66 -5.53 13.20
CA ILE A 396 9.07 -6.68 13.92
C ILE A 396 10.08 -7.85 13.98
N CYS A 397 10.66 -8.23 12.85
CA CYS A 397 11.57 -9.38 12.80
C CYS A 397 12.82 -9.18 13.68
N TYR A 398 13.45 -8.00 13.65
CA TYR A 398 14.65 -7.74 14.45
C TYR A 398 14.35 -7.72 15.95
N PHE A 399 13.23 -7.12 16.37
CA PHE A 399 12.82 -7.17 17.77
C PHE A 399 12.52 -8.60 18.21
N THR A 400 11.82 -9.39 17.38
CA THR A 400 11.59 -10.81 17.66
C THR A 400 12.91 -11.60 17.79
N ILE A 401 13.87 -11.39 16.87
CA ILE A 401 15.18 -12.06 16.91
C ILE A 401 15.90 -11.75 18.22
N VAL A 402 15.96 -10.48 18.61
CA VAL A 402 16.64 -10.06 19.84
C VAL A 402 15.96 -10.66 21.07
N ALA A 403 14.62 -10.64 21.15
CA ALA A 403 13.89 -11.21 22.27
C ALA A 403 14.14 -12.73 22.41
N VAL A 404 14.00 -13.49 21.31
CA VAL A 404 14.15 -14.96 21.35
C VAL A 404 15.59 -15.38 21.65
N VAL A 405 16.60 -14.68 21.11
CA VAL A 405 18.01 -14.97 21.38
C VAL A 405 18.36 -14.64 22.83
N ALA A 406 17.83 -13.55 23.38
CA ALA A 406 18.09 -13.15 24.76
C ALA A 406 17.44 -14.07 25.79
N THR A 407 16.28 -14.68 25.47
CA THR A 407 15.61 -15.67 26.33
C THR A 407 16.14 -17.10 26.16
N GLY A 408 17.21 -17.30 25.39
CA GLY A 408 17.88 -18.60 25.24
C GLY A 408 17.21 -19.56 24.25
N ALA A 409 16.21 -19.10 23.48
CA ALA A 409 15.49 -19.89 22.48
C ALA A 409 14.99 -21.27 23.00
N GLU A 410 14.65 -21.35 24.29
CA GLU A 410 14.15 -22.59 24.88
C GLU A 410 12.77 -22.93 24.30
N GLY A 411 12.62 -24.15 23.75
CA GLY A 411 11.37 -24.66 23.19
C GLY A 411 11.28 -24.62 21.66
N HIS A 412 10.60 -25.64 21.09
CA HIS A 412 10.48 -25.83 19.63
C HIS A 412 9.75 -24.67 18.93
N LEU A 413 8.73 -24.09 19.57
CA LEU A 413 7.97 -22.96 19.03
C LEU A 413 8.85 -21.70 18.91
N ASN A 414 9.72 -21.49 19.89
CA ASN A 414 10.59 -20.31 19.99
C ASN A 414 11.73 -20.39 18.97
N ALA A 415 12.35 -21.58 18.85
CA ALA A 415 13.31 -21.87 17.79
C ALA A 415 12.71 -21.69 16.38
N LEU A 416 11.46 -22.12 16.18
CA LEU A 416 10.75 -21.93 14.91
C LEU A 416 10.45 -20.45 14.64
N ASN A 417 10.04 -19.70 15.67
CA ASN A 417 9.81 -18.25 15.55
C ASN A 417 11.11 -17.50 15.18
N LEU A 418 12.25 -17.89 15.75
CA LEU A 418 13.56 -17.36 15.37
C LEU A 418 13.90 -17.68 13.90
N ALA A 419 13.70 -18.94 13.48
CA ALA A 419 13.94 -19.35 12.10
C ALA A 419 13.07 -18.59 11.11
N VAL A 420 11.76 -18.45 11.38
CA VAL A 420 10.82 -17.65 10.57
C VAL A 420 11.27 -16.20 10.49
N SER A 421 11.66 -15.60 11.61
CA SER A 421 12.08 -14.19 11.64
C SER A 421 13.33 -13.95 10.79
N LEU A 422 14.34 -14.82 10.90
CA LEU A 422 15.56 -14.75 10.09
C LEU A 422 15.27 -14.97 8.60
N LEU A 423 14.49 -16.00 8.27
CA LEU A 423 14.10 -16.29 6.89
C LEU A 423 13.30 -15.15 6.27
N THR A 424 12.41 -14.52 7.04
CA THR A 424 11.61 -13.38 6.56
C THR A 424 12.49 -12.18 6.24
N VAL A 425 13.51 -11.87 7.05
CA VAL A 425 14.47 -10.80 6.75
C VAL A 425 15.21 -11.09 5.43
N ILE A 426 15.71 -12.31 5.25
CA ILE A 426 16.40 -12.73 4.02
C ILE A 426 15.45 -12.62 2.81
N GLN A 427 14.23 -13.13 2.95
CA GLN A 427 13.21 -13.14 1.92
C GLN A 427 12.85 -11.72 1.46
N LEU A 428 12.63 -10.79 2.40
CA LEU A 428 12.33 -9.38 2.09
C LEU A 428 13.47 -8.71 1.33
N CYS A 429 14.72 -8.93 1.76
CA CYS A 429 15.89 -8.40 1.07
C CYS A 429 15.97 -8.93 -0.37
N LEU A 430 15.83 -10.24 -0.56
CA LEU A 430 15.87 -10.87 -1.88
C LEU A 430 14.73 -10.38 -2.77
N GLN A 431 13.50 -10.31 -2.26
CA GLN A 431 12.33 -9.89 -3.02
C GLN A 431 12.41 -8.42 -3.42
N ASN A 432 12.90 -7.55 -2.53
CA ASN A 432 13.13 -6.15 -2.86
C ASN A 432 14.12 -6.00 -4.02
N ILE A 433 15.23 -6.73 -3.98
CA ILE A 433 16.22 -6.72 -5.06
C ILE A 433 15.59 -7.21 -6.37
N PHE A 434 14.86 -8.32 -6.33
CA PHE A 434 14.21 -8.91 -7.50
C PHE A 434 13.17 -7.97 -8.14
N ILE A 435 12.29 -7.35 -7.34
CA ILE A 435 11.27 -6.43 -7.83
C ILE A 435 11.92 -5.16 -8.41
N ILE A 436 12.88 -4.56 -7.69
CA ILE A 436 13.54 -3.32 -8.14
C ILE A 436 14.27 -3.57 -9.46
N GLU A 437 15.03 -4.65 -9.57
CA GLU A 437 15.72 -5.02 -10.81
C GLU A 437 14.73 -5.31 -11.94
N GLY A 438 13.63 -6.02 -11.65
CA GLY A 438 12.56 -6.30 -12.61
C GLY A 438 11.90 -5.05 -13.18
N LEU A 439 11.60 -4.06 -12.33
CA LEU A 439 10.99 -2.78 -12.73
C LEU A 439 11.94 -1.84 -13.50
N HIS A 440 13.26 -2.06 -13.44
CA HIS A 440 14.25 -1.21 -14.12
C HIS A 440 14.66 -1.72 -15.51
N ARG A 441 14.34 -2.97 -15.83
CA ARG A 441 14.68 -3.59 -17.11
C ARG A 441 13.77 -3.12 -18.23
N GLU A 442 14.32 -3.04 -19.43
CA GLU A 442 13.52 -2.76 -20.62
C GLU A 442 12.51 -3.90 -20.88
N PRO A 443 11.24 -3.56 -21.19
CA PRO A 443 10.28 -4.56 -21.61
C PRO A 443 10.81 -5.26 -22.86
N PHE A 444 10.51 -6.56 -22.98
CA PHE A 444 10.84 -7.27 -24.21
C PHE A 444 10.19 -6.55 -25.39
N HIS A 445 11.01 -6.00 -26.29
CA HIS A 445 10.54 -5.62 -27.60
C HIS A 445 10.14 -6.93 -28.29
N GLU A 446 8.84 -7.15 -28.46
CA GLU A 446 8.45 -7.92 -29.63
C GLU A 446 8.97 -7.10 -30.79
N ASP A 447 10.03 -7.58 -31.46
CA ASP A 447 10.48 -7.08 -32.75
C ASP A 447 9.32 -7.23 -33.74
N ILE A 448 8.33 -6.35 -33.63
CA ILE A 448 7.67 -5.80 -34.77
C ILE A 448 8.71 -4.83 -35.34
N HIS A 449 9.75 -5.40 -35.96
CA HIS A 449 10.06 -4.94 -37.29
C HIS A 449 8.74 -5.06 -38.07
N ARG A 450 7.88 -4.03 -37.97
CA ARG A 450 7.44 -3.41 -39.19
C ARG A 450 8.76 -3.14 -39.87
N ALA A 451 9.12 -4.02 -40.80
CA ALA A 451 9.74 -3.53 -41.99
C ALA A 451 8.88 -2.32 -42.34
N SER A 452 9.37 -1.12 -42.02
CA SER A 452 9.12 0.00 -42.88
C SER A 452 9.69 -0.46 -44.21
N VAL A 453 8.89 -1.27 -44.92
CA VAL A 453 8.90 -1.24 -46.36
C VAL A 453 8.60 0.21 -46.60
N PHE A 454 9.66 0.99 -46.81
CA PHE A 454 9.60 2.22 -47.55
C PHE A 454 8.98 1.78 -48.87
N THR A 455 7.65 1.78 -48.95
CA THR A 455 6.95 1.67 -50.22
C THR A 455 7.32 2.95 -50.91
N ASN A 456 8.37 2.86 -51.72
CA ASN A 456 8.75 3.90 -52.63
C ASN A 456 7.49 4.24 -53.46
N PRO A 457 6.94 5.46 -53.35
CA PRO A 457 5.69 5.81 -54.01
C PRO A 457 5.78 5.71 -55.55
N TYR A 458 6.99 5.56 -56.10
CA TYR A 458 7.21 5.32 -57.53
C TYR A 458 6.98 3.87 -57.98
N VAL A 459 6.87 2.89 -57.07
CA VAL A 459 6.65 1.48 -57.43
C VAL A 459 5.16 1.12 -57.55
N LEU A 460 4.26 1.90 -56.93
CA LEU A 460 2.81 1.63 -56.98
C LEU A 460 2.19 1.91 -58.36
N GLN A 461 2.90 2.59 -59.27
CA GLN A 461 2.41 2.92 -60.60
C GLN A 461 2.81 1.90 -61.68
N ALA A 462 3.66 0.91 -61.36
CA ALA A 462 4.11 -0.11 -62.30
C ALA A 462 3.35 -1.44 -62.20
N GLN A 463 2.39 -1.58 -61.27
CA GLN A 463 1.72 -2.86 -60.99
C GLN A 463 0.19 -2.83 -61.16
N THR A 464 -0.36 -1.90 -61.94
CA THR A 464 -1.80 -1.87 -62.26
C THR A 464 -2.25 -2.93 -63.28
N HIS A 465 -1.44 -3.95 -63.55
CA HIS A 465 -1.82 -5.03 -64.46
C HIS A 465 -0.93 -6.27 -64.26
N ARG A 466 -1.22 -7.11 -63.25
CA ARG A 466 -1.01 -8.58 -63.25
C ARG A 466 -1.41 -9.19 -61.91
N ASP A 467 -2.46 -10.01 -61.97
CA ASP A 467 -2.73 -11.20 -61.17
C ASP A 467 -2.75 -11.06 -59.64
N ILE A 468 -3.93 -10.68 -59.14
CA ILE A 468 -4.39 -10.87 -57.76
C ILE A 468 -4.80 -12.34 -57.59
N HIS A 469 -3.84 -13.26 -57.56
CA HIS A 469 -4.02 -14.62 -57.01
C HIS A 469 -2.63 -15.22 -56.84
N ASN A 470 -2.17 -15.32 -55.59
CA ASN A 470 -0.93 -15.95 -55.09
C ASN A 470 0.00 -14.96 -54.37
N LEU A 471 -0.45 -14.43 -53.22
CA LEU A 471 0.47 -13.99 -52.17
C LEU A 471 0.53 -15.11 -51.13
N PRO A 472 1.71 -15.66 -50.79
CA PRO A 472 1.79 -16.67 -49.75
C PRO A 472 1.34 -16.05 -48.43
N GLY A 473 0.35 -16.68 -47.80
CA GLY A 473 -0.17 -16.25 -46.52
C GLY A 473 0.96 -16.04 -45.53
N THR A 474 0.98 -14.85 -44.93
CA THR A 474 1.83 -14.51 -43.81
C THR A 474 1.54 -15.52 -42.70
N PHE A 475 2.36 -16.56 -42.60
CA PHE A 475 2.41 -17.40 -41.42
C PHE A 475 2.71 -16.47 -40.25
N MET A 476 1.71 -16.20 -39.41
CA MET A 476 1.97 -15.70 -38.05
C MET A 476 2.65 -16.84 -37.32
N GLU A 477 3.97 -16.90 -37.46
CA GLU A 477 4.82 -17.74 -36.64
C GLU A 477 4.59 -17.30 -35.18
N THR A 478 3.88 -18.12 -34.43
CA THR A 478 3.67 -17.93 -33.00
C THR A 478 5.01 -18.15 -32.34
N LYS A 479 5.82 -17.09 -32.22
CA LYS A 479 7.12 -17.16 -31.56
C LYS A 479 6.92 -17.69 -30.14
N THR A 480 7.41 -18.91 -29.90
CA THR A 480 7.46 -19.55 -28.59
C THR A 480 8.26 -18.67 -27.64
N LEU A 481 7.72 -18.42 -26.45
CA LEU A 481 8.39 -17.65 -25.40
C LEU A 481 9.78 -18.26 -25.11
N THR A 482 10.84 -17.44 -25.01
CA THR A 482 12.16 -17.96 -24.62
C THR A 482 12.07 -18.62 -23.24
N TRP A 483 12.85 -19.68 -23.00
CA TRP A 483 12.77 -20.43 -21.74
C TRP A 483 13.01 -19.55 -20.50
N LYS A 484 13.90 -18.55 -20.61
CA LYS A 484 14.15 -17.53 -19.56
C LYS A 484 12.91 -16.70 -19.28
N ARG A 485 12.24 -16.26 -20.34
CA ARG A 485 11.01 -15.46 -20.31
C ARG A 485 9.88 -16.23 -19.62
N ARG A 486 9.73 -17.51 -19.99
CA ARG A 486 8.76 -18.42 -19.38
C ARG A 486 9.06 -18.64 -17.91
N ALA A 487 10.31 -18.94 -17.55
CA ALA A 487 10.72 -19.14 -16.17
C ALA A 487 10.48 -17.90 -15.28
N LEU A 488 10.77 -16.69 -15.77
CA LEU A 488 10.48 -15.45 -15.04
C LEU A 488 8.97 -15.25 -14.80
N LYS A 489 8.14 -15.53 -15.80
CA LYS A 489 6.67 -15.47 -15.64
C LYS A 489 6.15 -16.47 -14.62
N GLU A 490 6.67 -17.70 -14.63
CA GLU A 490 6.32 -18.74 -13.64
C GLU A 490 6.72 -18.30 -12.23
N ILE A 491 7.93 -17.75 -12.06
CA ILE A 491 8.43 -17.23 -10.77
C ILE A 491 7.57 -16.05 -10.30
N CYS A 492 7.29 -15.06 -11.15
CA CYS A 492 6.47 -13.92 -10.77
C CYS A 492 5.05 -14.33 -10.39
N ALA A 493 4.43 -15.26 -11.12
CA ALA A 493 3.09 -15.74 -10.79
C ALA A 493 3.06 -16.50 -9.45
N PHE A 494 4.06 -17.35 -9.19
CA PHE A 494 4.22 -18.02 -7.89
C PHE A 494 4.38 -17.01 -6.74
N LEU A 495 5.33 -16.07 -6.88
CA LEU A 495 5.59 -15.04 -5.86
C LEU A 495 4.37 -14.15 -5.63
N LEU A 496 3.61 -13.83 -6.68
CA LEU A 496 2.39 -13.05 -6.59
C LEU A 496 1.36 -13.74 -5.68
N LEU A 497 1.07 -15.03 -5.92
CA LEU A 497 0.11 -15.79 -5.12
C LEU A 497 0.57 -15.96 -3.66
N CYS A 498 1.87 -16.19 -3.43
CA CYS A 498 2.40 -16.24 -2.07
C CYS A 498 2.32 -14.88 -1.34
N ASN A 499 2.55 -13.76 -2.02
CA ASN A 499 2.37 -12.44 -1.39
C ASN A 499 0.89 -12.16 -1.09
N ILE A 500 -0.06 -12.61 -1.94
CA ILE A 500 -1.50 -12.55 -1.63
C ILE A 500 -1.80 -13.35 -0.36
N LEU A 501 -1.26 -14.56 -0.23
CA LEU A 501 -1.44 -15.37 0.99
C LEU A 501 -0.94 -14.64 2.24
N LEU A 502 0.31 -14.14 2.20
CA LEU A 502 0.94 -13.44 3.32
C LEU A 502 0.34 -12.05 3.58
N TRP A 503 -0.45 -11.51 2.65
CA TRP A 503 -1.22 -10.29 2.81
C TRP A 503 -2.55 -10.57 3.52
N ILE A 504 -3.29 -11.59 3.09
CA ILE A 504 -4.60 -11.95 3.64
C ILE A 504 -4.51 -12.32 5.12
N MET A 505 -3.50 -13.13 5.52
CA MET A 505 -3.39 -13.59 6.91
C MET A 505 -3.40 -12.45 7.95
N PRO A 506 -2.45 -11.48 7.91
CA PRO A 506 -2.45 -10.37 8.86
C PRO A 506 -3.60 -9.40 8.65
N ALA A 507 -4.08 -9.19 7.41
CA ALA A 507 -5.22 -8.33 7.13
C ALA A 507 -6.50 -8.81 7.86
N PHE A 508 -6.80 -10.11 7.83
CA PHE A 508 -7.96 -10.67 8.54
C PHE A 508 -7.65 -11.02 10.01
N GLY A 509 -6.61 -10.41 10.57
CA GLY A 509 -6.31 -10.41 12.00
C GLY A 509 -5.62 -11.66 12.52
N ALA A 510 -4.91 -12.45 11.70
CA ALA A 510 -3.92 -13.38 12.24
C ALA A 510 -2.67 -12.61 12.66
N ARG A 511 -2.45 -12.52 13.97
CA ARG A 511 -1.35 -11.75 14.57
C ARG A 511 -0.59 -12.64 15.55
N PRO A 512 0.13 -13.65 15.06
CA PRO A 512 0.89 -14.58 15.90
C PRO A 512 1.93 -13.87 16.79
N GLN A 513 2.29 -12.62 16.46
CA GLN A 513 3.15 -11.75 17.26
C GLN A 513 2.54 -11.43 18.63
N PHE A 514 1.23 -11.19 18.72
CA PHE A 514 0.56 -10.96 20.00
C PHE A 514 0.24 -12.26 20.71
N ASP A 515 0.04 -13.34 19.95
CA ASP A 515 -0.32 -14.62 20.53
C ASP A 515 0.87 -15.39 21.13
N ASN A 516 2.08 -15.10 20.64
CA ASN A 516 3.33 -15.55 21.22
C ASN A 516 3.78 -14.58 22.33
N THR A 517 3.89 -15.07 23.56
CA THR A 517 4.12 -14.24 24.74
C THR A 517 5.55 -13.70 24.85
N ILE A 518 6.54 -14.30 24.19
CA ILE A 518 7.97 -13.93 24.33
C ILE A 518 8.21 -12.43 24.11
N GLY A 519 7.61 -11.86 23.05
CA GLY A 519 7.81 -10.45 22.72
C GLY A 519 7.27 -9.52 23.82
N ALA A 520 6.08 -9.86 24.35
CA ALA A 520 5.43 -9.11 25.41
C ALA A 520 6.12 -9.30 26.77
N GLU A 521 6.63 -10.49 27.08
CA GLU A 521 7.36 -10.78 28.31
C GLU A 521 8.75 -10.12 28.32
N PHE A 522 9.44 -10.08 27.19
CA PHE A 522 10.80 -9.53 27.11
C PHE A 522 10.84 -7.99 27.06
N TYR A 523 9.94 -7.37 26.28
CA TYR A 523 9.93 -5.92 26.08
C TYR A 523 8.87 -5.19 26.90
N GLU A 524 8.05 -5.91 27.67
CA GLU A 524 6.77 -5.45 28.22
C GLU A 524 5.70 -5.28 27.12
N PHE A 525 4.45 -5.58 27.47
CA PHE A 525 3.33 -5.58 26.53
C PHE A 525 3.18 -4.25 25.78
N THR A 526 3.38 -3.13 26.47
CA THR A 526 3.23 -1.79 25.89
C THR A 526 4.23 -1.56 24.75
N MET A 527 5.45 -2.11 24.83
CA MET A 527 6.50 -1.95 23.82
C MET A 527 6.31 -2.83 22.66
N TRP A 528 6.01 -4.06 22.98
CA TRP A 528 5.72 -5.04 21.97
C TRP A 528 4.52 -4.63 21.14
N ALA A 529 3.45 -4.16 21.80
CA ALA A 529 2.27 -3.64 21.14
C ALA A 529 2.59 -2.44 20.24
N ALA A 530 3.39 -1.48 20.70
CA ALA A 530 3.79 -0.35 19.85
C ALA A 530 4.57 -0.81 18.60
N VAL A 531 5.54 -1.71 18.77
CA VAL A 531 6.36 -2.23 17.66
C VAL A 531 5.49 -2.96 16.63
N VAL A 532 4.61 -3.86 17.09
CA VAL A 532 3.74 -4.65 16.20
C VAL A 532 2.68 -3.76 15.54
N ASN A 533 2.06 -2.85 16.28
CA ASN A 533 1.02 -1.96 15.75
C ASN A 533 1.55 -0.94 14.73
N ILE A 534 2.80 -0.53 14.84
CA ILE A 534 3.47 0.27 13.80
C ILE A 534 3.90 -0.62 12.64
N GLY A 535 4.56 -1.74 12.92
CA GLY A 535 5.19 -2.56 11.89
C GLY A 535 4.22 -3.33 11.01
N LEU A 536 3.10 -3.79 11.56
CA LEU A 536 2.17 -4.68 10.88
C LEU A 536 1.42 -3.99 9.73
N PRO A 537 0.86 -2.77 9.87
CA PRO A 537 0.26 -2.05 8.74
C PRO A 537 1.25 -1.82 7.59
N PHE A 538 2.50 -1.47 7.90
CA PHE A 538 3.55 -1.33 6.88
C PHE A 538 3.88 -2.67 6.22
N GLY A 539 3.89 -3.77 6.98
CA GLY A 539 4.06 -5.13 6.45
C GLY A 539 2.92 -5.55 5.53
N ILE A 540 1.67 -5.26 5.89
CA ILE A 540 0.48 -5.51 5.05
C ILE A 540 0.59 -4.72 3.74
N PHE A 541 0.86 -3.41 3.84
CA PHE A 541 1.04 -2.54 2.68
C PHE A 541 2.20 -3.01 1.78
N TYR A 542 3.31 -3.46 2.36
CA TYR A 542 4.43 -4.03 1.61
C TYR A 542 4.00 -5.22 0.75
N ARG A 543 3.22 -6.15 1.32
CA ARG A 543 2.76 -7.34 0.58
C ARG A 543 1.81 -6.96 -0.56
N MET A 544 0.87 -6.06 -0.30
CA MET A 544 -0.03 -5.54 -1.34
C MET A 544 0.74 -4.84 -2.48
N HIS A 545 1.64 -3.91 -2.14
CA HIS A 545 2.45 -3.20 -3.14
C HIS A 545 3.40 -4.13 -3.91
N SER A 546 3.88 -5.19 -3.25
CA SER A 546 4.67 -6.23 -3.90
C SER A 546 3.86 -7.05 -4.90
N VAL A 547 2.59 -7.38 -4.60
CA VAL A 547 1.67 -8.07 -5.55
C VAL A 547 1.50 -7.23 -6.81
N ALA A 548 1.22 -5.94 -6.64
CA ALA A 548 1.10 -4.95 -7.70
C ALA A 548 2.38 -4.87 -8.56
N SER A 549 3.53 -4.72 -7.92
CA SER A 549 4.83 -4.63 -8.59
C SER A 549 5.19 -5.92 -9.33
N LEU A 550 4.95 -7.09 -8.72
CA LEU A 550 5.19 -8.40 -9.34
C LEU A 550 4.26 -8.65 -10.53
N PHE A 551 3.03 -8.14 -10.50
CA PHE A 551 2.12 -8.20 -11.63
C PHE A 551 2.64 -7.37 -12.80
N GLU A 552 3.19 -6.17 -12.55
CA GLU A 552 3.85 -5.37 -13.58
C GLU A 552 5.10 -6.05 -14.15
N VAL A 553 5.94 -6.61 -13.27
CA VAL A 553 7.10 -7.41 -13.69
C VAL A 553 6.67 -8.64 -14.49
N PHE A 554 5.56 -9.30 -14.14
CA PHE A 554 5.01 -10.43 -14.89
C PHE A 554 4.57 -10.04 -16.31
N LEU A 555 3.94 -8.88 -16.46
CA LEU A 555 3.48 -8.38 -17.76
C LEU A 555 4.65 -7.95 -18.66
N THR A 556 5.67 -7.33 -18.08
CA THR A 556 6.87 -6.83 -18.79
C THR A 556 7.91 -7.93 -19.05
N SER A 557 7.88 -8.99 -18.25
CA SER A 557 8.56 -10.25 -18.52
C SER A 557 7.92 -10.99 -19.68
#